data_AF-A0A661UDL3-F1
#
_entry.id   AF-A0A661UDL3-F1
#
_cell.length_a   1.000
_cell.length_b   1.000
_cell.length_c   1.000
_cell.angle_alpha   90.00
_cell.angle_beta   90.00
_cell.angle_gamma   90.00
#
_symmetry.space_group_name_H-M   'P 1'
#
loop_
_entity.id
_entity.type
_entity.pdbx_description
1 polymer ?
#
loop_
_entity_poly.entity_id
_entity_poly.type
_entity_poly.pdbx_seq_one_letter_code
_entity_poly.pdbx_strand_id
1 'polypeptide(L)'
;METIICSGSQNMQFLFSFVFMIIIWLPPTGILLIFFLWPNGKKFLLGYVFLLFVLSLFMVIWIIFSRDFVVAISCFWFFARFSNRKIIYLFYSILYELGLLSMIFLSAYGVINSTDFKQRKLLGQILLGSISFVVFSLLTVIAIPMTKGALPSIMCHYALLLAVFIGRLLYLENKFS
;
A
#
# COMPACT_ATOMS: atom_id res chain seq x y z
N MET A 1 -13.19 4.50 -14.43
CA MET A 1 -12.06 5.45 -14.61
C MET A 1 -11.01 4.92 -15.58
N GLU A 2 -10.83 3.59 -15.72
CA GLU A 2 -9.84 2.99 -16.64
C GLU A 2 -10.24 3.01 -18.14
N THR A 3 -11.54 3.10 -18.46
CA THR A 3 -12.04 3.11 -19.85
C THR A 3 -11.69 4.38 -20.63
N ILE A 4 -11.53 5.52 -19.94
CA ILE A 4 -11.09 6.80 -20.55
C ILE A 4 -9.57 6.77 -20.82
N ILE A 5 -8.83 5.98 -20.06
CA ILE A 5 -7.37 5.89 -20.12
C ILE A 5 -6.91 5.07 -21.33
N CYS A 6 -7.71 4.08 -21.74
CA CYS A 6 -7.36 3.16 -22.83
C CYS A 6 -7.73 3.66 -24.24
N SER A 7 -8.56 4.70 -24.37
CA SER A 7 -8.86 5.32 -25.68
C SER A 7 -7.91 6.46 -26.03
N GLY A 8 -7.13 6.96 -25.06
CA GLY A 8 -6.34 8.19 -25.20
C GLY A 8 -4.83 7.97 -25.11
N SER A 9 -4.21 7.64 -26.24
CA SER A 9 -2.85 8.08 -26.63
C SER A 9 -1.64 7.71 -25.71
N GLN A 10 -0.45 7.68 -26.31
CA GLN A 10 0.86 7.34 -25.72
C GLN A 10 1.27 8.21 -24.49
N ASN A 11 0.49 9.23 -24.11
CA ASN A 11 0.77 10.13 -22.97
C ASN A 11 0.34 9.59 -21.59
N MET A 12 -0.31 8.43 -21.50
CA MET A 12 -0.84 7.90 -20.22
C MET A 12 0.17 7.08 -19.38
N GLN A 13 1.38 6.80 -19.89
CA GLN A 13 2.43 6.13 -19.10
C GLN A 13 2.75 6.89 -17.80
N PHE A 14 2.66 8.22 -17.84
CA PHE A 14 2.89 9.07 -16.68
C PHE A 14 1.87 8.84 -15.56
N LEU A 15 0.60 8.62 -15.90
CA LEU A 15 -0.48 8.35 -14.93
C LEU A 15 -0.27 7.04 -14.19
N PHE A 16 0.16 5.99 -14.89
CA PHE A 16 0.47 4.72 -14.24
C PHE A 16 1.65 4.85 -13.29
N SER A 17 2.74 5.50 -13.71
CA SER A 17 3.89 5.77 -12.83
C SER A 17 3.49 6.57 -11.58
N PHE A 18 2.55 7.52 -11.70
CA PHE A 18 2.05 8.29 -10.57
C PHE A 18 1.30 7.42 -9.55
N VAL A 19 0.49 6.46 -10.01
CA VAL A 19 -0.19 5.49 -9.12
C VAL A 19 0.82 4.65 -8.35
N PHE A 20 1.88 4.15 -9.01
CA PHE A 20 2.96 3.44 -8.32
C PHE A 20 3.67 4.30 -7.28
N MET A 21 3.91 5.58 -7.59
CA MET A 21 4.49 6.51 -6.63
C MET A 21 3.57 6.66 -5.42
N ILE A 22 2.26 6.87 -5.59
CA ILE A 22 1.34 6.99 -4.45
C ILE A 22 1.34 5.73 -3.59
N ILE A 23 1.24 4.56 -4.21
CA ILE A 23 1.13 3.27 -3.50
C ILE A 23 2.39 2.98 -2.68
N ILE A 24 3.58 3.38 -3.14
CA ILE A 24 4.83 3.12 -2.41
C ILE A 24 4.91 3.86 -1.07
N TRP A 25 4.18 4.96 -0.91
CA TRP A 25 4.10 5.70 0.35
C TRP A 25 3.13 5.08 1.35
N LEU A 26 2.27 4.15 0.93
CA LEU A 26 1.23 3.59 1.78
C LEU A 26 1.81 2.78 2.96
N PRO A 27 2.77 1.86 2.77
CA PRO A 27 3.37 1.14 3.90
C PRO A 27 4.13 2.04 4.90
N PRO A 28 5.04 2.95 4.49
CA PRO A 28 5.77 3.77 5.46
C PRO A 28 4.86 4.73 6.24
N THR A 29 3.84 5.29 5.60
CA THR A 29 2.84 6.14 6.28
C THR A 29 1.97 5.33 7.24
N GLY A 30 1.57 4.11 6.87
CA GLY A 30 0.80 3.23 7.75
C GLY A 30 1.57 2.78 8.99
N ILE A 31 2.87 2.48 8.87
CA ILE A 31 3.71 2.13 10.03
C ILE A 31 3.96 3.36 10.90
N LEU A 32 4.13 4.53 10.31
CA LEU A 32 4.24 5.78 11.05
C LEU A 32 2.96 6.06 11.88
N LEU A 33 1.78 5.78 11.32
CA LEU A 33 0.52 5.88 12.06
C LEU A 33 0.47 4.91 13.26
N ILE A 34 0.94 3.67 13.07
CA ILE A 34 1.05 2.69 14.18
C ILE A 34 2.00 3.19 15.26
N PHE A 35 3.13 3.81 14.88
CA PHE A 35 4.08 4.41 15.83
C PHE A 35 3.44 5.53 16.67
N PHE A 36 2.66 6.42 16.04
CA PHE A 36 1.95 7.49 16.77
C PHE A 36 0.88 6.94 17.73
N LEU A 37 0.17 5.89 17.34
CA LEU A 37 -0.85 5.25 18.18
C LEU A 37 -0.26 4.43 19.33
N TRP A 38 1.00 4.00 19.19
CA TRP A 38 1.69 3.19 20.18
C TRP A 38 3.08 3.75 20.53
N PRO A 39 3.12 4.86 21.30
CA PRO A 39 4.36 5.58 21.62
C PRO A 39 5.34 4.78 22.49
N ASN A 40 4.92 3.66 23.09
CA ASN A 40 5.81 2.72 23.77
C ASN A 40 6.66 1.89 22.79
N GLY A 41 6.51 2.09 21.49
CA GLY A 41 7.36 1.54 20.44
C GLY A 41 8.79 2.06 20.53
N LYS A 42 9.71 1.17 20.90
CA LYS A 42 11.16 1.38 21.04
C LYS A 42 11.75 2.24 19.89
N LYS A 43 12.79 3.03 20.16
CA LYS A 43 13.57 3.84 19.18
C LYS A 43 13.92 3.10 17.87
N PHE A 44 14.03 1.77 17.94
CA PHE A 44 14.21 0.89 16.78
C PHE A 44 13.12 1.04 15.71
N LEU A 45 11.85 1.21 16.12
CA LEU A 45 10.72 1.33 15.22
C LEU A 45 10.76 2.64 14.43
N LEU A 46 11.21 3.73 15.06
CA LEU A 46 11.45 5.00 14.38
C LEU A 46 12.57 4.88 13.32
N GLY A 47 13.66 4.18 13.65
CA GLY A 47 14.72 3.87 12.69
C GLY A 47 14.24 3.03 11.52
N TYR A 48 13.39 2.04 11.78
CA TYR A 48 12.79 1.20 10.74
C TYR A 48 11.85 1.99 9.81
N VAL A 49 10.99 2.86 10.38
CA VAL A 49 10.13 3.77 9.60
C VAL A 49 10.98 4.68 8.72
N PHE A 50 12.02 5.29 9.28
CA PHE A 50 12.92 6.16 8.53
C PHE A 50 13.60 5.42 7.37
N LEU A 51 14.10 4.21 7.61
CA LEU A 51 14.71 3.37 6.59
C LEU A 51 13.72 3.05 5.45
N LEU A 52 12.48 2.68 5.77
CA LEU A 52 11.43 2.45 4.77
C LEU A 52 11.09 3.71 3.97
N PHE A 53 11.03 4.88 4.62
CA PHE A 53 10.84 6.15 3.93
C PHE A 53 11.98 6.46 2.96
N VAL A 54 13.23 6.28 3.38
CA VAL A 54 14.41 6.50 2.51
C VAL A 54 14.39 5.54 1.32
N LEU A 55 14.11 4.26 1.53
CA LEU A 55 14.01 3.28 0.44
C LEU A 55 12.85 3.62 -0.53
N SER A 56 11.70 4.04 0.01
CA SER A 56 10.56 4.45 -0.81
C SER A 56 10.88 5.67 -1.65
N LEU A 57 11.55 6.67 -1.06
CA LEU A 57 12.00 7.88 -1.74
C LEU A 57 13.02 7.55 -2.84
N PHE A 58 13.99 6.68 -2.56
CA PHE A 58 14.96 6.21 -3.55
C PHE A 58 14.25 5.56 -4.75
N MET A 59 13.25 4.71 -4.50
CA MET A 59 12.45 4.08 -5.55
C MET A 59 11.62 5.09 -6.34
N VAL A 60 11.01 6.09 -5.69
CA VAL A 60 10.26 7.17 -6.38
C VAL A 60 11.17 7.96 -7.30
N ILE A 61 12.34 8.41 -6.81
CA ILE A 61 13.34 9.10 -7.63
C ILE A 61 13.70 8.23 -8.83
N TRP A 62 13.97 6.95 -8.60
CA TRP A 62 14.33 6.02 -9.67
C TRP A 62 13.24 5.87 -10.73
N ILE A 63 11.97 5.77 -10.33
CA ILE A 63 10.81 5.69 -11.24
C ILE A 63 10.68 6.98 -12.07
N ILE A 64 10.97 8.15 -11.48
CA ILE A 64 10.95 9.44 -12.21
C ILE A 64 12.04 9.46 -13.30
N PHE A 65 13.24 8.97 -13.00
CA PHE A 65 14.35 8.94 -13.96
C PHE A 65 14.20 7.82 -15.01
N SER A 66 13.52 6.73 -14.68
CA SER A 66 13.34 5.57 -15.57
C SER A 66 12.05 5.68 -16.40
N ARG A 67 12.14 6.22 -17.63
CA ARG A 67 10.99 6.29 -18.56
C ARG A 67 10.42 4.93 -18.98
N ASP A 68 11.20 3.84 -18.88
CA ASP A 68 10.81 2.49 -19.32
C ASP A 68 10.30 1.58 -18.19
N PHE A 69 9.77 2.14 -17.10
CA PHE A 69 9.38 1.35 -15.92
C PHE A 69 8.06 0.60 -16.12
N VAL A 70 7.15 1.11 -16.95
CA VAL A 70 5.79 0.58 -17.10
C VAL A 70 5.37 0.61 -18.57
N VAL A 71 5.41 -0.55 -19.24
CA VAL A 71 4.80 -0.73 -20.57
C VAL A 71 3.45 -1.41 -20.36
N ALA A 72 2.36 -0.64 -20.49
CA ALA A 72 1.01 -1.18 -20.53
C ALA A 72 0.85 -1.99 -21.82
N ILE A 73 0.60 -3.30 -21.71
CA ILE A 73 0.57 -4.22 -22.87
C ILE A 73 -0.85 -4.63 -23.23
N SER A 74 -1.80 -4.51 -22.31
CA SER A 74 -3.20 -4.79 -22.61
C SER A 74 -4.10 -4.00 -21.67
N CYS A 75 -5.01 -3.24 -22.25
CA CYS A 75 -6.06 -2.53 -21.54
C CYS A 75 -7.33 -3.37 -21.59
N PHE A 76 -7.71 -4.01 -20.49
CA PHE A 76 -9.06 -4.58 -20.35
C PHE A 76 -9.98 -3.56 -19.66
N TRP A 77 -11.29 -3.70 -19.88
CA TRP A 77 -12.32 -2.81 -19.31
C TRP A 77 -12.26 -2.63 -17.78
N PHE A 78 -11.61 -3.56 -17.07
CA PHE A 78 -11.48 -3.57 -15.61
C PHE A 78 -10.02 -3.55 -15.10
N PHE A 79 -9.01 -3.81 -15.95
CA PHE A 79 -7.62 -3.96 -15.51
C PHE A 79 -6.61 -3.63 -16.62
N ALA A 80 -5.55 -2.89 -16.29
CA ALA A 80 -4.38 -2.73 -17.16
C ALA A 80 -3.32 -3.80 -16.84
N ARG A 81 -2.87 -4.55 -17.87
CA ARG A 81 -1.83 -5.58 -17.76
C ARG A 81 -0.46 -4.99 -18.10
N PHE A 82 0.48 -5.11 -17.18
CA PHE A 82 1.88 -4.69 -17.37
C PHE A 82 2.78 -5.93 -17.55
N SER A 83 3.62 -5.98 -18.59
CA SER A 83 4.72 -6.96 -18.66
C SER A 83 5.95 -6.32 -18.07
N ASN A 84 6.17 -6.59 -16.79
CA ASN A 84 7.36 -6.11 -16.10
C ASN A 84 8.40 -7.22 -16.06
N ARG A 85 9.23 -7.29 -17.10
CA ARG A 85 10.38 -8.22 -17.21
C ARG A 85 11.62 -7.74 -16.45
N LYS A 86 11.51 -6.75 -15.55
CA LYS A 86 12.66 -6.08 -14.93
C LYS A 86 12.78 -6.42 -13.44
N ILE A 87 14.00 -6.74 -13.01
CA ILE A 87 14.42 -7.02 -11.61
C ILE A 87 13.92 -5.96 -10.62
N ILE A 88 13.77 -4.72 -11.07
CA ILE A 88 13.35 -3.60 -10.23
C ILE A 88 11.89 -3.73 -9.79
N TYR A 89 11.01 -4.31 -10.61
CA TYR A 89 9.63 -4.60 -10.21
C TYR A 89 9.58 -5.64 -9.09
N LEU A 90 10.50 -6.61 -9.11
CA LEU A 90 10.63 -7.59 -8.04
C LEU A 90 11.11 -6.93 -6.74
N PHE A 91 12.07 -6.00 -6.82
CA PHE A 91 12.49 -5.22 -5.65
C PHE A 91 11.36 -4.35 -5.09
N TYR A 92 10.58 -3.69 -5.97
CA TYR A 92 9.37 -2.96 -5.59
C TYR A 92 8.36 -3.86 -4.87
N SER A 93 8.05 -5.03 -5.45
CA SER A 93 7.08 -5.98 -4.88
C SER A 93 7.52 -6.46 -3.50
N ILE A 94 8.80 -6.82 -3.34
CA ILE A 94 9.36 -7.26 -2.06
C ILE A 94 9.26 -6.15 -1.02
N LEU A 95 9.67 -4.92 -1.36
CA LEU A 95 9.61 -3.79 -0.45
C LEU A 95 8.18 -3.49 0.00
N TYR A 96 7.24 -3.54 -0.95
CA TYR A 96 5.83 -3.30 -0.70
C TYR A 96 5.20 -4.40 0.17
N GLU A 97 5.45 -5.67 -0.15
CA GLU A 97 4.96 -6.82 0.63
C GLU A 97 5.54 -6.84 2.04
N LEU A 98 6.85 -6.58 2.21
CA LEU A 98 7.47 -6.45 3.52
C LEU A 98 6.91 -5.26 4.31
N GLY A 99 6.61 -4.15 3.64
CA GLY A 99 5.96 -2.99 4.26
C GLY A 99 4.54 -3.31 4.77
N LEU A 100 3.73 -3.99 3.97
CA LEU A 100 2.39 -4.41 4.39
C LEU A 100 2.42 -5.45 5.51
N LEU A 101 3.33 -6.42 5.39
CA LEU A 101 3.50 -7.46 6.40
C LEU A 101 3.95 -6.82 7.72
N SER A 102 4.90 -5.90 7.70
CA SER A 102 5.30 -5.15 8.90
C SER A 102 4.16 -4.31 9.48
N MET A 103 3.28 -3.69 8.68
CA MET A 103 2.07 -3.05 9.21
C MET A 103 1.18 -4.03 9.98
N ILE A 104 0.92 -5.22 9.41
CA ILE A 104 0.09 -6.25 10.06
C ILE A 104 0.76 -6.74 11.35
N PHE A 105 2.03 -7.10 11.31
CA PHE A 105 2.75 -7.60 12.48
C PHE A 105 2.86 -6.54 13.58
N LEU A 106 3.19 -5.30 13.24
CA LEU A 106 3.33 -4.22 14.22
C LEU A 106 1.98 -3.83 14.83
N SER A 107 0.92 -3.77 14.03
CA SER A 107 -0.43 -3.51 14.54
C SER A 107 -0.92 -4.66 15.42
N ALA A 108 -0.71 -5.92 15.04
CA ALA A 108 -1.05 -7.08 15.86
C ALA A 108 -0.26 -7.11 17.18
N TYR A 109 1.04 -6.88 17.12
CA TYR A 109 1.91 -6.82 18.30
C TYR A 109 1.50 -5.67 19.23
N GLY A 110 1.16 -4.50 18.66
CA GLY A 110 0.62 -3.38 19.40
C GLY A 110 -0.73 -3.68 20.06
N VAL A 111 -1.66 -4.36 19.39
CA VAL A 111 -2.93 -4.77 19.99
C VAL A 111 -2.71 -5.71 21.17
N ILE A 112 -1.82 -6.70 21.05
CA ILE A 112 -1.56 -7.67 22.12
C ILE A 112 -0.91 -6.98 23.32
N ASN A 113 0.11 -6.13 23.08
CA ASN A 113 0.95 -5.58 24.15
C ASN A 113 0.48 -4.23 24.70
N SER A 114 -0.52 -3.57 24.10
CA SER A 114 -1.09 -2.34 24.65
C SER A 114 -1.99 -2.65 25.85
N THR A 115 -1.83 -1.92 26.95
CA THR A 115 -2.70 -2.01 28.13
C THR A 115 -3.97 -1.19 27.97
N ASP A 116 -3.90 -0.10 27.21
CA ASP A 116 -5.01 0.83 27.04
C ASP A 116 -6.05 0.31 26.03
N PHE A 117 -7.31 0.22 26.47
CA PHE A 117 -8.42 -0.23 25.62
C PHE A 117 -8.60 0.65 24.37
N LYS A 118 -8.41 1.97 24.50
CA LYS A 118 -8.48 2.93 23.38
C LYS A 118 -7.42 2.60 22.31
N GLN A 119 -6.16 2.45 22.72
CA GLN A 119 -5.05 2.13 21.81
C GLN A 119 -5.28 0.78 21.12
N ARG A 120 -5.67 -0.26 21.88
CA ARG A 120 -6.02 -1.57 21.33
C ARG A 120 -7.09 -1.48 20.24
N LYS A 121 -8.13 -0.67 20.46
CA LYS A 121 -9.23 -0.52 19.48
C LYS A 121 -8.77 0.20 18.22
N LEU A 122 -7.95 1.24 18.34
CA LEU A 122 -7.41 2.00 17.20
C LEU A 122 -6.44 1.15 16.38
N LEU A 123 -5.48 0.47 17.04
CA LEU A 123 -4.57 -0.47 16.39
C LEU A 123 -5.31 -1.64 15.75
N GLY A 124 -6.40 -2.10 16.38
CA GLY A 124 -7.29 -3.12 15.82
C GLY A 124 -7.96 -2.69 14.52
N GLN A 125 -8.33 -1.41 14.34
CA GLN A 125 -8.86 -0.91 13.06
C GLN A 125 -7.79 -0.93 11.97
N ILE A 126 -6.54 -0.55 12.29
CA ILE A 126 -5.42 -0.62 11.33
C ILE A 126 -5.16 -2.08 10.93
N LEU A 127 -5.14 -2.99 11.89
CA LEU A 127 -4.95 -4.42 11.64
C LEU A 127 -6.06 -4.97 10.73
N LEU A 128 -7.33 -4.71 11.06
CA LEU A 128 -8.47 -5.16 10.26
C LEU A 128 -8.44 -4.57 8.84
N GLY A 129 -8.11 -3.27 8.72
CA GLY A 129 -7.98 -2.62 7.43
C GLY A 129 -6.85 -3.21 6.58
N SER A 130 -5.70 -3.46 7.20
CA SER A 130 -4.53 -4.05 6.52
C SER A 130 -4.79 -5.50 6.10
N ILE A 131 -5.39 -6.31 6.96
CA ILE A 131 -5.77 -7.69 6.64
C ILE A 131 -6.81 -7.71 5.52
N SER A 132 -7.86 -6.88 5.61
CA SER A 132 -8.88 -6.80 4.58
C SER A 132 -8.25 -6.42 3.24
N PHE A 133 -7.43 -5.37 3.22
CA PHE A 133 -6.69 -4.95 2.03
C PHE A 133 -5.90 -6.10 1.40
N VAL A 134 -5.07 -6.80 2.19
CA VAL A 134 -4.23 -7.90 1.69
C VAL A 134 -5.08 -9.08 1.21
N VAL A 135 -6.04 -9.54 2.02
CA VAL A 135 -6.87 -10.70 1.71
C VAL A 135 -7.70 -10.47 0.44
N PHE A 136 -8.36 -9.31 0.30
CA PHE A 136 -9.14 -9.01 -0.89
C PHE A 136 -8.23 -8.88 -2.13
N SER A 137 -7.05 -8.25 -1.99
CA SER A 137 -6.10 -8.17 -3.10
C SER A 137 -5.60 -9.56 -3.53
N LEU A 138 -5.27 -10.46 -2.61
CA LEU A 138 -4.84 -11.83 -2.94
C LEU A 138 -5.98 -12.66 -3.53
N LEU A 139 -7.18 -12.58 -2.96
CA LEU A 139 -8.35 -13.31 -3.46
C LEU A 139 -8.64 -12.96 -4.92
N THR A 140 -8.54 -11.69 -5.31
CA THR A 140 -8.72 -11.31 -6.72
C THR A 140 -7.63 -11.85 -7.64
N VAL A 141 -6.37 -11.86 -7.20
CA VAL A 141 -5.27 -12.42 -7.99
C VAL A 141 -5.41 -13.94 -8.17
N ILE A 142 -5.87 -14.64 -7.13
CA ILE A 142 -6.11 -16.10 -7.18
C ILE A 142 -7.35 -16.42 -8.03
N ALA A 143 -8.45 -15.71 -7.82
CA ALA A 143 -9.71 -15.95 -8.51
C ALA A 143 -9.65 -15.59 -10.00
N ILE A 144 -8.85 -14.58 -10.37
CA ILE A 144 -8.73 -14.08 -11.74
C ILE A 144 -7.26 -14.14 -12.18
N PRO A 145 -6.76 -15.30 -12.65
CA PRO A 145 -5.36 -15.47 -13.02
C PRO A 145 -4.90 -14.58 -14.18
N MET A 146 -5.84 -13.99 -14.93
CA MET A 146 -5.58 -12.98 -15.96
C MET A 146 -5.03 -11.66 -15.40
N THR A 147 -5.12 -11.45 -14.08
CA THR A 147 -4.63 -10.25 -13.37
C THR A 147 -3.17 -10.35 -12.94
N LYS A 148 -2.47 -11.45 -13.26
CA LYS A 148 -1.01 -11.55 -13.06
C LYS A 148 -0.31 -10.47 -13.88
N GLY A 149 0.15 -9.42 -13.19
CA GLY A 149 0.74 -8.19 -13.76
C GLY A 149 -0.15 -6.93 -13.70
N ALA A 150 -1.34 -7.01 -13.11
CA ALA A 150 -2.27 -5.87 -12.87
C ALA A 150 -2.45 -5.54 -11.37
N LEU A 151 -1.62 -6.17 -10.52
CA LEU A 151 -1.60 -6.01 -9.05
C LEU A 151 -1.72 -4.56 -8.56
N PRO A 152 -1.02 -3.57 -9.14
CA PRO A 152 -1.07 -2.18 -8.68
C PRO A 152 -2.45 -1.51 -8.83
N SER A 153 -3.17 -1.79 -9.93
CA SER A 153 -4.53 -1.24 -10.15
C SER A 153 -5.54 -1.88 -9.19
N ILE A 154 -5.44 -3.20 -9.00
CA ILE A 154 -6.23 -3.96 -8.02
C ILE A 154 -6.02 -3.42 -6.61
N MET A 155 -4.76 -3.22 -6.24
CA MET A 155 -4.39 -2.66 -4.94
C MET A 155 -4.93 -1.24 -4.76
N CYS A 156 -4.90 -0.40 -5.80
CA CYS A 156 -5.50 0.93 -5.70
C CYS A 156 -7.02 0.88 -5.44
N HIS A 157 -7.75 -0.07 -6.04
CA HIS A 157 -9.17 -0.26 -5.74
C HIS A 157 -9.41 -0.68 -4.29
N TYR A 158 -8.60 -1.60 -3.78
CA TYR A 158 -8.74 -2.06 -2.40
C TYR A 158 -8.16 -1.09 -1.37
N ALA A 159 -7.33 -0.13 -1.76
CA ALA A 159 -6.87 0.95 -0.89
C ALA A 159 -8.05 1.79 -0.35
N LEU A 160 -9.17 1.86 -1.08
CA LEU A 160 -10.41 2.48 -0.58
C LEU A 160 -10.95 1.76 0.65
N LEU A 161 -10.84 0.43 0.74
CA LEU A 161 -11.24 -0.30 1.95
C LEU A 161 -10.38 0.12 3.14
N LEU A 162 -9.07 0.17 2.95
CA LEU A 162 -8.15 0.65 4.00
C LEU A 162 -8.49 2.08 4.42
N ALA A 163 -8.80 2.97 3.45
CA ALA A 163 -9.21 4.35 3.73
C ALA A 163 -10.50 4.43 4.56
N VAL A 164 -11.49 3.55 4.33
CA VAL A 164 -12.70 3.48 5.16
C VAL A 164 -12.36 3.13 6.61
N PHE A 165 -11.45 2.18 6.83
CA PHE A 165 -11.00 1.83 8.18
C PHE A 165 -10.22 2.95 8.86
N ILE A 166 -9.37 3.68 8.12
CA ILE A 166 -8.66 4.86 8.63
C ILE A 166 -9.65 6.00 8.96
N GLY A 167 -10.64 6.25 8.11
CA GLY A 167 -11.69 7.23 8.38
C GLY A 167 -12.49 6.89 9.64
N ARG A 168 -12.81 5.60 9.82
CA ARG A 168 -13.46 5.10 11.04
C ARG A 168 -12.55 5.25 12.27
N LEU A 169 -11.24 5.05 12.12
CA LEU A 169 -10.25 5.27 13.16
C LEU A 169 -10.24 6.73 13.62
N LEU A 170 -10.16 7.69 12.68
CA LEU A 170 -10.21 9.13 13.00
C LEU A 170 -11.52 9.52 13.68
N TYR A 171 -12.65 8.97 13.24
CA TYR A 171 -13.93 9.19 13.89
C TYR A 171 -13.95 8.66 15.33
N LEU A 172 -13.38 7.47 15.57
CA LEU A 172 -13.27 6.91 16.92
C LEU A 172 -12.31 7.73 17.78
N GLU A 173 -11.18 8.18 17.24
CA GLU A 173 -10.22 9.03 17.95
C GLU A 173 -10.87 10.32 18.43
N ASN A 174 -11.59 11.02 17.55
CA ASN A 174 -12.36 12.23 17.89
C ASN A 174 -13.46 11.98 18.92
N LYS A 175 -14.14 10.82 18.87
CA LYS A 175 -15.18 10.46 19.84
C LYS A 175 -14.61 10.16 21.24
N PHE A 176 -13.36 9.73 21.31
CA PHE A 176 -12.67 9.41 22.56
C PHE A 176 -11.74 10.53 23.03
N SER A 177 -11.75 11.71 22.38
CA SER A 177 -11.05 12.92 22.82
C SER A 177 -12.01 13.85 23.53
#